data_AF-A0AAF0W6F9-F1
#
_entry.id   AF-A0AAF0W6F9-F1
#
_cell.length_a   1.000
_cell.length_b   1.000
_cell.length_c   1.000
_cell.angle_alpha   90.00
_cell.angle_beta   90.00
_cell.angle_gamma   90.00
#
_symmetry.space_group_name_H-M   'P 1'
#
loop_
_entity.id
_entity.type
_entity.pdbx_description
1 polymer ?
#
loop_
_entity_poly.entity_id
_entity_poly.type
_entity_poly.pdbx_seq_one_letter_code
_entity_poly.pdbx_strand_id
1 'polypeptide(L)'
;MLLALDNNLVENRDIVVEYKQGGLKDITELHPCFMSLQYPLLFPRGEDGYRLGIRHRNVQDSEPSQRNTVSSREYQSFRVQHHDCEGHALLMGGRLFLQYVVDSWCYIERGRLQWVQLHQSTIRSDLYNNIVDSVSRGDISASDVGKRIVLPSSFMGGFRYMQQNFQDSIALCKEYGHPDLFITFTCNPKWPEIRRAVAAQDCKDAFVRPDLIARVFKIKLDALMADLTKNDVLGHVLAAIYTIEFQKRGLPHAHIVLWLAEPDKLLSPEAIDAVISVEIPDKNADPSAFEIVSQLMMYGPCGEANPKCSCMMNGKCMKHYPRMFCNNTTMDQNGYALYRRRNTGRTVEASNGIHLDNRHVVPYNRGLLIEYQAHINVERCNRSQFIKYLFKYIGKGPDTVTAVMELDGHSAGTAQRLYFHLDGEQEVRFRDDETLSEVVSRVNRDDTMFVQWLISNRRDESGRDLTVVKYPTKFRWDGAGKFWARRRQNVSVVGRMVYAHPSSGERFYMRMLLNLVTGAQSFEDIRTVEGTVYSTYKEACFHRGLLDSDKEWHLALSDASAYATAPQLRELFVTILVFCEVGNPSKLWDDHWIALSDDMEYAQRKLIGLP
;
A
#
# COMPACT_ATOMS: atom_id res chain seq x y z
N MET A 1 -8.75 5.55 -27.00
CA MET A 1 -9.06 5.55 -25.55
C MET A 1 -10.51 5.16 -25.44
N LEU A 2 -10.81 3.86 -25.43
CA LEU A 2 -12.10 3.38 -24.95
C LEU A 2 -12.00 3.41 -23.43
N LEU A 3 -12.37 4.55 -22.85
CA LEU A 3 -12.88 4.54 -21.49
C LEU A 3 -14.20 3.80 -21.59
N ALA A 4 -14.23 2.53 -21.21
CA ALA A 4 -15.48 1.86 -20.91
C ALA A 4 -16.01 2.48 -19.61
N LEU A 5 -16.63 3.66 -19.73
CA LEU A 5 -17.81 3.97 -18.92
C LEU A 5 -18.94 3.17 -19.54
N ASP A 6 -18.88 1.85 -19.33
CA ASP A 6 -20.03 1.01 -19.63
C ASP A 6 -20.94 1.11 -18.43
N ASN A 7 -22.05 1.83 -18.58
CA ASN A 7 -23.10 1.90 -17.57
C ASN A 7 -23.83 0.54 -17.40
N ASN A 8 -23.44 -0.49 -18.17
CA ASN A 8 -23.92 -1.87 -18.08
C ASN A 8 -22.86 -2.82 -17.50
N LEU A 9 -22.37 -2.57 -16.27
CA LEU A 9 -21.50 -3.50 -15.51
C LEU A 9 -22.14 -4.86 -15.15
N VAL A 10 -23.31 -5.19 -15.73
CA VAL A 10 -24.15 -6.33 -15.33
C VAL A 10 -24.19 -7.43 -16.39
N GLU A 11 -23.74 -7.19 -17.63
CA GLU A 11 -23.72 -8.21 -18.67
C GLU A 11 -22.37 -8.95 -18.68
N ASN A 12 -22.40 -10.28 -18.58
CA ASN A 12 -21.20 -11.13 -18.71
C ASN A 12 -20.62 -11.00 -20.12
N ARG A 13 -19.28 -11.00 -20.27
CA ARG A 13 -18.63 -11.06 -21.59
C ARG A 13 -18.65 -12.51 -22.09
N ASP A 14 -19.78 -12.92 -22.65
CA ASP A 14 -19.93 -14.27 -23.20
C ASP A 14 -19.66 -14.28 -24.71
N ILE A 15 -18.91 -15.27 -25.18
CA ILE A 15 -18.76 -15.56 -26.61
C ILE A 15 -19.65 -16.75 -26.94
N VAL A 16 -20.69 -16.55 -27.73
CA VAL A 16 -21.53 -17.66 -28.22
C VAL A 16 -20.95 -18.19 -29.51
N VAL A 17 -20.60 -19.48 -29.55
CA VAL A 17 -20.10 -20.15 -30.76
C VAL A 17 -21.07 -21.20 -31.25
N GLU A 18 -21.22 -21.29 -32.56
CA GLU A 18 -21.91 -22.40 -33.22
C GLU A 18 -20.88 -23.29 -33.91
N TYR A 19 -20.83 -24.56 -33.53
CA TYR A 19 -19.97 -25.53 -34.22
C TYR A 19 -20.67 -25.97 -35.52
N LYS A 20 -19.92 -26.19 -36.60
CA LYS A 20 -20.49 -26.67 -37.88
C LYS A 20 -21.34 -27.96 -37.76
N GLN A 21 -21.19 -28.71 -36.67
CA GLN A 21 -21.94 -29.94 -36.37
C GLN A 21 -22.55 -29.96 -34.96
N GLY A 22 -22.80 -28.79 -34.35
CA GLY A 22 -23.41 -28.72 -33.02
C GLY A 22 -23.99 -27.35 -32.75
N GLY A 23 -25.13 -27.32 -32.06
CA GLY A 23 -25.82 -26.08 -31.72
C GLY A 23 -24.97 -25.10 -30.89
N LEU A 24 -25.58 -23.95 -30.58
CA LEU A 24 -24.94 -22.87 -29.86
C LEU A 24 -24.35 -23.35 -28.52
N LYS A 25 -23.12 -22.93 -28.25
CA LYS A 25 -22.42 -23.12 -26.98
C LYS A 25 -21.87 -21.80 -26.48
N ASP A 26 -22.06 -21.55 -25.19
CA ASP A 26 -21.52 -20.38 -24.52
C ASP A 26 -20.08 -20.65 -24.06
N ILE A 27 -19.17 -19.78 -24.46
CA ILE A 27 -17.78 -19.73 -24.03
C ILE A 27 -17.66 -18.59 -23.02
N THR A 28 -17.49 -18.97 -21.75
CA THR A 28 -17.26 -18.02 -20.66
C THR A 28 -15.85 -17.44 -20.73
N GLU A 29 -15.64 -16.29 -20.07
CA GLU A 29 -14.33 -15.63 -19.97
C GLU A 29 -13.20 -16.56 -19.52
N LEU A 30 -13.51 -17.59 -18.72
CA LEU A 30 -12.54 -18.54 -18.17
C LEU A 30 -12.17 -19.69 -19.11
N HIS A 31 -12.84 -19.82 -20.25
CA HIS A 31 -12.64 -20.90 -21.21
C HIS A 31 -11.29 -20.76 -21.96
N PRO A 32 -10.58 -21.85 -22.27
CA PRO A 32 -9.27 -21.78 -22.93
C PRO A 32 -9.28 -21.04 -24.27
N CYS A 33 -10.35 -21.16 -25.08
CA CYS A 33 -10.45 -20.48 -26.37
C CYS A 33 -10.89 -19.01 -26.28
N PHE A 34 -11.20 -18.47 -25.09
CA PHE A 34 -11.75 -17.12 -24.95
C PHE A 34 -10.83 -16.05 -25.57
N MET A 35 -9.54 -16.06 -25.21
CA MET A 35 -8.59 -15.06 -25.71
C MET A 35 -8.35 -15.19 -27.22
N SER A 36 -8.30 -16.40 -27.78
CA SER A 36 -8.06 -16.59 -29.21
C SER A 36 -9.27 -16.23 -30.08
N LEU A 37 -10.49 -16.45 -29.57
CA LEU A 37 -11.72 -16.01 -30.22
C LEU A 37 -11.95 -14.50 -30.12
N GLN A 38 -11.56 -13.88 -28.99
CA GLN A 38 -11.61 -12.42 -28.82
C GLN A 38 -10.55 -11.70 -29.67
N TYR A 39 -9.39 -12.33 -29.88
CA TYR A 39 -8.25 -11.73 -30.58
C TYR A 39 -7.75 -12.58 -31.76
N PRO A 40 -8.59 -12.85 -32.78
CA PRO A 40 -8.24 -13.76 -33.89
C PRO A 40 -7.03 -13.28 -34.70
N LEU A 41 -6.77 -11.96 -34.74
CA LEU A 41 -5.57 -11.40 -35.37
C LEU A 41 -4.27 -11.69 -34.60
N LEU A 42 -4.35 -11.83 -33.27
CA LEU A 42 -3.20 -12.20 -32.44
C LEU A 42 -3.01 -13.72 -32.40
N PHE A 43 -4.08 -14.49 -32.63
CA PHE A 43 -4.10 -15.95 -32.59
C PHE A 43 -4.67 -16.54 -33.90
N PRO A 44 -3.98 -16.38 -35.05
CA PRO A 44 -4.50 -16.76 -36.37
C PRO A 44 -4.76 -18.27 -36.52
N ARG A 45 -4.17 -19.10 -35.66
CA ARG A 45 -4.39 -20.55 -35.63
C ARG A 45 -5.46 -20.99 -34.62
N GLY A 46 -6.09 -20.06 -33.91
CA GLY A 46 -7.10 -20.37 -32.89
C GLY A 46 -6.55 -21.21 -31.74
N GLU A 47 -5.32 -20.96 -31.32
CA GLU A 47 -4.65 -21.73 -30.26
C GLU A 47 -5.39 -21.61 -28.93
N ASP A 48 -5.37 -22.69 -28.13
CA ASP A 48 -5.91 -22.66 -26.78
C ASP A 48 -5.04 -21.81 -25.84
N GLY A 49 -5.71 -21.01 -25.02
CA GLY A 49 -5.13 -20.24 -23.93
C GLY A 49 -4.91 -21.06 -22.66
N TYR A 50 -4.94 -20.38 -21.52
CA TYR A 50 -4.77 -21.03 -20.22
C TYR A 50 -5.86 -22.08 -19.95
N ARG A 51 -5.47 -23.20 -19.36
CA ARG A 51 -6.37 -24.24 -18.83
C ARG A 51 -5.87 -24.74 -17.48
N LEU A 52 -6.76 -25.26 -16.66
CA LEU A 52 -6.41 -25.90 -15.40
C LEU A 52 -5.57 -27.18 -15.64
N GLY A 53 -4.66 -27.48 -14.72
CA GLY A 53 -3.86 -28.71 -14.75
C GLY A 53 -2.58 -28.65 -15.61
N ILE A 54 -2.21 -27.49 -16.16
CA ILE A 54 -0.90 -27.32 -16.82
C ILE A 54 0.19 -27.57 -15.76
N ARG A 55 1.02 -28.59 -15.95
CA ARG A 55 2.10 -28.93 -15.01
C ARG A 55 3.31 -28.03 -15.20
N HIS A 56 4.01 -27.73 -14.12
CA HIS A 56 5.36 -27.16 -14.21
C HIS A 56 6.34 -28.18 -14.81
N ARG A 57 7.37 -27.67 -15.50
CA ARG A 57 8.42 -28.52 -16.08
C ARG A 57 9.20 -29.21 -14.94
N ASN A 58 9.49 -30.50 -15.09
CA ASN A 58 10.34 -31.31 -14.19
C ASN A 58 9.82 -31.57 -12.77
N VAL A 59 8.51 -31.44 -12.50
CA VAL A 59 7.94 -31.84 -11.20
C VAL A 59 7.61 -33.34 -11.21
N GLN A 60 8.30 -34.12 -10.38
CA GLN A 60 7.94 -35.51 -10.08
C GLN A 60 6.80 -35.55 -9.05
N ASP A 61 5.94 -36.56 -9.10
CA ASP A 61 4.71 -36.67 -8.28
C ASP A 61 4.95 -36.83 -6.76
N SER A 62 6.20 -36.75 -6.29
CA SER A 62 6.62 -37.17 -4.95
C SER A 62 6.71 -36.07 -3.88
N GLU A 63 6.43 -34.80 -4.20
CA GLU A 63 6.54 -33.68 -3.25
C GLU A 63 5.15 -33.08 -2.94
N PRO A 64 4.47 -33.51 -1.86
CA PRO A 64 3.11 -33.07 -1.53
C PRO A 64 2.99 -31.60 -1.11
N SER A 65 4.11 -30.90 -0.94
CA SER A 65 4.16 -29.59 -0.27
C SER A 65 4.22 -28.38 -1.21
N GLN A 66 4.43 -28.56 -2.52
CA GLN A 66 4.55 -27.47 -3.49
C GLN A 66 3.47 -27.53 -4.59
N ARG A 67 2.94 -26.36 -4.96
CA ARG A 67 2.03 -26.21 -6.10
C ARG A 67 2.76 -26.67 -7.37
N ASN A 68 2.26 -27.73 -7.99
CA ASN A 68 2.86 -28.38 -9.17
C ASN A 68 2.19 -27.98 -10.50
N THR A 69 1.26 -27.02 -10.45
CA THR A 69 0.52 -26.53 -11.62
C THR A 69 0.73 -25.04 -11.84
N VAL A 70 0.76 -24.66 -13.11
CA VAL A 70 0.86 -23.28 -13.59
C VAL A 70 -0.46 -22.57 -13.30
N SER A 71 -0.38 -21.39 -12.70
CA SER A 71 -1.50 -20.47 -12.51
C SER A 71 -1.74 -19.59 -13.75
N SER A 72 -2.95 -19.07 -13.89
CA SER A 72 -3.32 -18.15 -14.99
C SER A 72 -2.36 -16.95 -15.08
N ARG A 73 -1.96 -16.38 -13.94
CA ARG A 73 -0.98 -15.29 -13.89
C ARG A 73 0.39 -15.72 -14.42
N GLU A 74 0.88 -16.89 -14.05
CA GLU A 74 2.17 -17.41 -14.55
C GLU A 74 2.11 -17.67 -16.06
N TYR A 75 1.01 -18.24 -16.55
CA TYR A 75 0.79 -18.46 -17.98
C TYR A 75 0.82 -17.13 -18.75
N GLN A 76 0.03 -16.15 -18.33
CA GLN A 76 0.01 -14.84 -19.00
C GLN A 76 1.35 -14.12 -18.91
N SER A 77 2.01 -14.17 -17.75
CA SER A 77 3.34 -13.60 -17.54
C SER A 77 4.40 -14.24 -18.45
N PHE A 78 4.27 -15.54 -18.73
CA PHE A 78 5.11 -16.25 -19.69
C PHE A 78 4.81 -15.81 -21.13
N ARG A 79 3.53 -15.68 -21.52
CA ARG A 79 3.13 -15.32 -22.90
C ARG A 79 3.52 -13.90 -23.30
N VAL A 80 3.57 -12.96 -22.36
CA VAL A 80 3.99 -11.57 -22.63
C VAL A 80 5.52 -11.38 -22.60
N GLN A 81 6.29 -12.46 -22.38
CA GLN A 81 7.74 -12.42 -22.50
C GLN A 81 8.18 -12.67 -23.95
N HIS A 82 9.30 -12.04 -24.31
CA HIS A 82 9.97 -12.36 -25.56
C HIS A 82 10.72 -13.70 -25.42
N HIS A 83 10.48 -14.61 -26.36
CA HIS A 83 11.17 -15.89 -26.46
C HIS A 83 11.74 -16.03 -27.88
N ASP A 84 13.02 -16.35 -27.99
CA ASP A 84 13.72 -16.43 -29.30
C ASP A 84 13.15 -17.54 -30.20
N CYS A 85 12.56 -18.57 -29.59
CA CYS A 85 12.07 -19.77 -30.28
C CYS A 85 10.55 -19.77 -30.55
N GLU A 86 9.84 -18.68 -30.24
CA GLU A 86 8.37 -18.58 -30.43
C GLU A 86 8.00 -17.41 -31.35
N GLY A 87 6.80 -17.46 -31.94
CA GLY A 87 6.29 -16.39 -32.79
C GLY A 87 5.92 -15.14 -31.99
N HIS A 88 6.36 -13.96 -32.46
CA HIS A 88 6.18 -12.68 -31.75
C HIS A 88 4.87 -11.94 -32.09
N ALA A 89 3.91 -12.60 -32.77
CA ALA A 89 2.66 -11.98 -33.23
C ALA A 89 1.91 -11.23 -32.12
N LEU A 90 1.85 -11.83 -30.92
CA LEU A 90 1.25 -11.21 -29.74
C LEU A 90 1.94 -9.88 -29.37
N LEU A 91 3.27 -9.88 -29.29
CA LEU A 91 4.07 -8.71 -28.88
C LEU A 91 4.12 -7.62 -29.95
N MET A 92 3.94 -8.00 -31.22
CA MET A 92 3.89 -7.08 -32.36
C MET A 92 2.49 -6.46 -32.57
N GLY A 93 1.50 -6.85 -31.78
CA GLY A 93 0.11 -6.38 -31.89
C GLY A 93 -0.10 -4.89 -31.57
N GLY A 94 0.92 -4.16 -31.12
CA GLY A 94 0.85 -2.72 -30.86
C GLY A 94 -0.27 -2.36 -29.88
N ARG A 95 -1.23 -1.52 -30.31
CA ARG A 95 -2.39 -1.17 -29.47
C ARG A 95 -3.30 -2.37 -29.15
N LEU A 96 -3.38 -3.35 -30.05
CA LEU A 96 -4.17 -4.56 -29.82
C LEU A 96 -3.53 -5.42 -28.71
N PHE A 97 -2.21 -5.45 -28.63
CA PHE A 97 -1.48 -6.06 -27.52
C PHE A 97 -1.77 -5.38 -26.18
N LEU A 98 -1.83 -4.03 -26.14
CA LEU A 98 -2.20 -3.32 -24.92
C LEU A 98 -3.60 -3.71 -24.41
N GLN A 99 -4.56 -3.88 -25.32
CA GLN A 99 -5.90 -4.34 -24.96
C GLN A 99 -5.88 -5.78 -24.44
N TYR A 100 -5.13 -6.67 -25.11
CA TYR A 100 -4.91 -8.05 -24.65
C TYR A 100 -4.36 -8.10 -23.21
N VAL A 101 -3.40 -7.23 -22.86
CA VAL A 101 -2.81 -7.17 -21.52
C VAL A 101 -3.86 -6.76 -20.47
N VAL A 102 -4.70 -5.78 -20.77
CA VAL A 102 -5.79 -5.34 -19.87
C VAL A 102 -6.81 -6.46 -19.67
N ASP A 103 -7.27 -7.10 -20.75
CA ASP A 103 -8.25 -8.18 -20.64
C ASP A 103 -7.65 -9.43 -19.96
N SER A 104 -6.36 -9.72 -20.16
CA SER A 104 -5.64 -10.77 -19.45
C SER A 104 -5.60 -10.51 -17.94
N TRP A 105 -5.47 -9.24 -17.51
CA TRP A 105 -5.54 -8.88 -16.11
C TRP A 105 -6.96 -9.05 -15.54
N CYS A 106 -7.98 -8.58 -16.25
CA CYS A 106 -9.38 -8.77 -15.85
C CYS A 106 -9.73 -10.27 -15.70
N TYR A 107 -9.27 -11.09 -16.65
CA TYR A 107 -9.39 -12.56 -16.62
C TYR A 107 -8.80 -13.17 -15.35
N ILE A 108 -7.60 -12.74 -14.96
CA ILE A 108 -6.93 -13.21 -13.74
C ILE A 108 -7.73 -12.81 -12.49
N GLU A 109 -8.16 -11.54 -12.40
CA GLU A 109 -8.91 -11.05 -11.25
C GLU A 109 -10.28 -11.73 -11.12
N ARG A 110 -10.97 -11.95 -12.24
CA ARG A 110 -12.24 -12.69 -12.26
C ARG A 110 -12.06 -14.11 -11.71
N GLY A 111 -11.02 -14.82 -12.12
CA GLY A 111 -10.70 -16.15 -11.60
C GLY A 111 -10.41 -16.15 -10.10
N ARG A 112 -9.68 -15.16 -9.59
CA ARG A 112 -9.41 -15.00 -8.14
C ARG A 112 -10.70 -14.73 -7.36
N LEU A 113 -11.57 -13.85 -7.87
CA LEU A 113 -12.87 -13.54 -7.24
C LEU A 113 -13.82 -14.73 -7.28
N GLN A 114 -13.87 -15.48 -8.38
CA GLN A 114 -14.69 -16.69 -8.47
C GLN A 114 -14.23 -17.75 -7.46
N TRP A 115 -12.92 -17.92 -7.27
CA TRP A 115 -12.41 -18.79 -6.22
C TRP A 115 -12.93 -18.37 -4.84
N VAL A 116 -12.83 -17.07 -4.50
CA VAL A 116 -13.34 -16.52 -3.23
C VAL A 116 -14.85 -16.76 -3.10
N GLN A 117 -15.62 -16.58 -4.18
CA GLN A 117 -17.06 -16.80 -4.21
C GLN A 117 -17.42 -18.27 -3.95
N LEU A 118 -16.71 -19.21 -4.57
CA LEU A 118 -16.98 -20.65 -4.45
C LEU A 118 -16.47 -21.28 -3.14
N HIS A 119 -15.55 -20.60 -2.45
CA HIS A 119 -14.93 -21.12 -1.22
C HIS A 119 -15.43 -20.41 0.05
N GLN A 120 -16.54 -19.66 -0.02
CA GLN A 120 -17.12 -18.94 1.13
C GLN A 120 -17.38 -19.86 2.33
N SER A 121 -17.80 -21.11 2.11
CA SER A 121 -18.01 -22.10 3.18
C SER A 121 -16.75 -22.40 4.00
N THR A 122 -15.55 -22.20 3.45
CA THR A 122 -14.27 -22.43 4.15
C THR A 122 -13.68 -21.18 4.78
N ILE A 123 -14.13 -20.00 4.37
CA ILE A 123 -13.64 -18.69 4.85
C ILE A 123 -14.68 -17.95 5.71
N ARG A 124 -15.84 -18.57 5.93
CA ARG A 124 -16.91 -18.08 6.81
C ARG A 124 -16.44 -18.11 8.26
N SER A 125 -16.74 -17.02 8.97
CA SER A 125 -16.45 -16.90 10.38
C SER A 125 -17.45 -15.95 11.05
N ASP A 126 -17.65 -16.17 12.35
CA ASP A 126 -18.37 -15.25 13.24
C ASP A 126 -17.69 -15.22 14.62
N LEU A 127 -18.10 -14.28 15.47
CA LEU A 127 -17.66 -14.21 16.86
C LEU A 127 -18.37 -15.29 17.69
N TYR A 128 -17.65 -15.90 18.62
CA TYR A 128 -18.20 -16.95 19.48
C TYR A 128 -19.45 -16.52 20.24
N ASN A 129 -19.47 -15.32 20.86
CA ASN A 129 -20.68 -14.80 21.52
C ASN A 129 -21.88 -14.71 20.57
N ASN A 130 -21.68 -14.31 19.30
CA ASN A 130 -22.77 -14.26 18.32
C ASN A 130 -23.33 -15.66 18.02
N ILE A 131 -22.46 -16.67 17.97
CA ILE A 131 -22.86 -18.08 17.77
C ILE A 131 -23.64 -18.58 18.98
N VAL A 132 -23.16 -18.32 20.21
CA VAL A 132 -23.85 -18.69 21.46
C VAL A 132 -25.21 -18.01 21.59
N ASP A 133 -25.30 -16.72 21.25
CA ASP A 133 -26.57 -15.99 21.24
C ASP A 133 -27.54 -16.57 20.21
N SER A 134 -27.05 -16.98 19.04
CA SER A 134 -27.88 -17.61 18.01
C SER A 134 -28.41 -18.97 18.45
N VAL A 135 -27.57 -19.80 19.09
CA VAL A 135 -28.03 -21.06 19.72
C VAL A 135 -29.07 -20.78 20.81
N SER A 136 -28.85 -19.75 21.63
CA SER A 136 -29.76 -19.37 22.72
C SER A 136 -31.10 -18.83 22.21
N ARG A 137 -31.13 -18.24 21.00
CA ARG A 137 -32.36 -17.84 20.30
C ARG A 137 -33.09 -19.00 19.61
N GLY A 138 -32.48 -20.18 19.56
CA GLY A 138 -33.06 -21.37 18.92
C GLY A 138 -32.67 -21.56 17.45
N ASP A 139 -31.67 -20.83 16.95
CA ASP A 139 -31.12 -21.05 15.62
C ASP A 139 -30.36 -22.39 15.61
N ILE A 140 -30.57 -23.21 14.58
CA ILE A 140 -29.99 -24.58 14.49
C ILE A 140 -28.88 -24.64 13.44
N SER A 141 -29.06 -23.96 12.30
CA SER A 141 -28.18 -24.07 11.15
C SER A 141 -27.08 -23.00 11.13
N ALA A 142 -25.84 -23.43 10.88
CA ALA A 142 -24.73 -22.50 10.67
C ALA A 142 -24.83 -21.71 9.35
N SER A 143 -25.70 -22.13 8.41
CA SER A 143 -26.00 -21.36 7.19
C SER A 143 -26.55 -19.97 7.47
N ASP A 144 -27.15 -19.77 8.64
CA ASP A 144 -27.97 -18.59 8.97
C ASP A 144 -27.21 -17.55 9.80
N VAL A 145 -25.97 -17.84 10.22
CA VAL A 145 -25.15 -17.04 11.15
C VAL A 145 -23.80 -16.67 10.51
N GLY A 146 -23.18 -15.53 10.86
CA GLY A 146 -21.92 -15.05 10.29
C GLY A 146 -22.02 -14.17 9.03
N LYS A 147 -20.93 -13.48 8.67
CA LYS A 147 -20.87 -12.68 7.44
C LYS A 147 -20.93 -13.59 6.20
N ARG A 148 -22.03 -13.48 5.46
CA ARG A 148 -22.34 -14.32 4.28
C ARG A 148 -21.30 -14.25 3.15
N ILE A 149 -20.61 -13.11 2.99
CA ILE A 149 -19.54 -12.92 2.00
C ILE A 149 -18.37 -12.19 2.65
N VAL A 150 -17.19 -12.80 2.60
CA VAL A 150 -15.94 -12.24 3.09
C VAL A 150 -14.91 -12.18 1.96
N LEU A 151 -14.38 -10.98 1.68
CA LEU A 151 -13.16 -10.80 0.90
C LEU A 151 -11.96 -10.77 1.87
N PRO A 152 -11.07 -11.78 1.85
CA PRO A 152 -9.97 -11.87 2.82
C PRO A 152 -8.89 -10.81 2.57
N SER A 153 -8.07 -10.50 3.59
CA SER A 153 -6.93 -9.56 3.43
C SER A 153 -5.81 -10.12 2.53
N SER A 154 -5.83 -11.42 2.22
CA SER A 154 -4.97 -12.03 1.20
C SER A 154 -5.37 -11.66 -0.23
N PHE A 155 -6.56 -11.09 -0.44
CA PHE A 155 -6.95 -10.57 -1.74
C PHE A 155 -6.27 -9.20 -1.96
N MET A 156 -5.12 -9.22 -2.64
CA MET A 156 -4.37 -8.00 -3.04
C MET A 156 -5.29 -6.99 -3.73
N GLY A 157 -5.18 -5.71 -3.36
CA GLY A 157 -6.02 -4.61 -3.86
C GLY A 157 -7.36 -4.45 -3.13
N GLY A 158 -7.80 -5.45 -2.36
CA GLY A 158 -9.04 -5.35 -1.59
C GLY A 158 -8.95 -4.38 -0.39
N PHE A 159 -10.09 -3.92 0.10
CA PHE A 159 -10.18 -3.00 1.24
C PHE A 159 -9.37 -3.48 2.46
N ARG A 160 -9.52 -4.75 2.85
CA ARG A 160 -8.79 -5.32 4.01
C ARG A 160 -7.28 -5.42 3.78
N TYR A 161 -6.84 -5.60 2.53
CA TYR A 161 -5.42 -5.60 2.16
C TYR A 161 -4.83 -4.19 2.31
N MET A 162 -5.51 -3.18 1.76
CA MET A 162 -5.08 -1.77 1.85
C MET A 162 -5.05 -1.29 3.31
N GLN A 163 -6.05 -1.68 4.10
CA GLN A 163 -6.04 -1.44 5.53
C GLN A 163 -4.84 -2.09 6.22
N GLN A 164 -4.48 -3.33 5.87
CA GLN A 164 -3.31 -3.99 6.47
C GLN A 164 -2.01 -3.21 6.20
N ASN A 165 -1.81 -2.74 4.97
CA ASN A 165 -0.63 -1.94 4.62
C ASN A 165 -0.60 -0.58 5.35
N PHE A 166 -1.77 0.03 5.58
CA PHE A 166 -1.89 1.24 6.41
C PHE A 166 -1.36 0.98 7.83
N GLN A 167 -1.76 -0.16 8.39
CA GLN A 167 -1.46 -0.52 9.77
C GLN A 167 0.01 -0.79 9.95
N ASP A 168 0.64 -1.49 9.00
CA ASP A 168 2.08 -1.72 9.00
C ASP A 168 2.83 -0.38 8.95
N SER A 169 2.32 0.59 8.18
CA SER A 169 2.89 1.94 8.11
C SER A 169 2.76 2.72 9.42
N ILE A 170 1.58 2.69 10.06
CA ILE A 170 1.36 3.33 11.37
C ILE A 170 2.19 2.65 12.47
N ALA A 171 2.34 1.31 12.42
CA ALA A 171 3.13 0.57 13.39
C ALA A 171 4.61 0.99 13.33
N LEU A 172 5.16 1.15 12.12
CA LEU A 172 6.49 1.70 11.92
C LEU A 172 6.62 3.12 12.47
N CYS A 173 5.58 3.95 12.33
CA CYS A 173 5.60 5.28 12.95
C CYS A 173 5.57 5.28 14.47
N LYS A 174 4.84 4.36 15.08
CA LYS A 174 4.80 4.23 16.54
C LYS A 174 6.14 3.75 17.10
N GLU A 175 6.85 2.90 16.36
CA GLU A 175 8.16 2.39 16.77
C GLU A 175 9.29 3.39 16.52
N TYR A 176 9.31 4.04 15.35
CA TYR A 176 10.46 4.82 14.87
C TYR A 176 10.19 6.34 14.74
N GLY A 177 8.97 6.81 15.02
CA GLY A 177 8.57 8.21 14.84
C GLY A 177 8.13 8.53 13.41
N HIS A 178 8.13 9.82 13.03
CA HIS A 178 7.84 10.21 11.65
C HIS A 178 9.03 9.85 10.74
N PRO A 179 8.79 9.58 9.44
CA PRO A 179 9.89 9.34 8.51
C PRO A 179 10.74 10.58 8.28
N ASP A 180 11.95 10.36 7.76
CA ASP A 180 12.97 11.39 7.54
C ASP A 180 13.08 11.81 6.07
N LEU A 181 12.90 10.86 5.14
CA LEU A 181 13.01 11.11 3.71
C LEU A 181 11.78 10.63 2.95
N PHE A 182 11.39 11.43 1.95
CA PHE A 182 10.38 11.12 0.97
C PHE A 182 10.99 11.16 -0.43
N ILE A 183 10.95 10.02 -1.13
CA ILE A 183 11.60 9.83 -2.42
C ILE A 183 10.55 9.40 -3.45
N THR A 184 10.63 9.96 -4.66
CA THR A 184 9.86 9.43 -5.78
C THR A 184 10.77 9.02 -6.92
N PHE A 185 10.47 7.91 -7.58
CA PHE A 185 11.28 7.32 -8.65
C PHE A 185 10.40 7.04 -9.86
N THR A 186 10.60 7.77 -10.97
CA THR A 186 9.79 7.60 -12.18
C THR A 186 10.58 6.87 -13.25
N CYS A 187 9.98 5.85 -13.88
CA CYS A 187 10.60 5.13 -14.99
C CYS A 187 11.06 6.08 -16.11
N ASN A 188 12.29 5.88 -16.60
CA ASN A 188 12.79 6.58 -17.79
C ASN A 188 12.66 5.66 -19.03
N PRO A 189 11.72 5.91 -19.95
CA PRO A 189 11.58 5.09 -21.16
C PRO A 189 12.77 5.20 -22.12
N LYS A 190 13.69 6.15 -21.90
CA LYS A 190 14.90 6.34 -22.70
C LYS A 190 16.10 5.53 -22.18
N TRP A 191 15.93 4.73 -21.14
CA TRP A 191 17.01 3.86 -20.65
C TRP A 191 17.58 2.99 -21.78
N PRO A 192 18.92 2.81 -21.85
CA PRO A 192 19.57 2.03 -22.90
C PRO A 192 19.02 0.60 -23.02
N GLU A 193 18.67 -0.03 -21.89
CA GLU A 193 18.11 -1.38 -21.83
C GLU A 193 16.76 -1.45 -22.56
N ILE A 194 15.87 -0.48 -22.32
CA ILE A 194 14.57 -0.39 -23.01
C ILE A 194 14.79 -0.12 -24.49
N ARG A 195 15.63 0.86 -24.84
CA ARG A 195 15.91 1.23 -26.24
C ARG A 195 16.49 0.07 -27.04
N ARG A 196 17.46 -0.67 -26.47
CA ARG A 196 18.04 -1.86 -27.10
C ARG A 196 16.99 -2.95 -27.30
N ALA A 197 16.19 -3.25 -26.29
CA ALA A 197 15.16 -4.29 -26.37
C ALA A 197 14.05 -3.95 -27.39
N VAL A 198 13.65 -2.68 -27.46
CA VAL A 198 12.65 -2.17 -28.41
C VAL A 198 13.21 -2.22 -29.84
N ALA A 199 14.45 -1.77 -30.05
CA ALA A 199 15.11 -1.80 -31.35
C ALA A 199 15.36 -3.23 -31.87
N ALA A 200 15.76 -4.17 -30.99
CA ALA A 200 15.97 -5.56 -31.35
C ALA A 200 14.71 -6.27 -31.86
N GLN A 201 13.53 -5.74 -31.54
CA GLN A 201 12.23 -6.36 -31.85
C GLN A 201 11.47 -5.59 -32.95
N ASP A 202 12.17 -4.71 -33.67
CA ASP A 202 11.61 -3.80 -34.69
C ASP A 202 10.37 -3.01 -34.19
N CYS A 203 10.31 -2.81 -32.88
CA CYS A 203 9.26 -2.05 -32.23
C CYS A 203 9.71 -0.58 -32.24
N LYS A 204 8.91 0.32 -32.79
CA LYS A 204 9.30 1.75 -32.90
C LYS A 204 9.05 2.55 -31.63
N ASP A 205 8.27 2.00 -30.69
CA ASP A 205 7.81 2.71 -29.50
C ASP A 205 7.87 1.81 -28.25
N ALA A 206 8.47 2.32 -27.17
CA ALA A 206 8.49 1.62 -25.89
C ALA A 206 7.11 1.56 -25.23
N PHE A 207 6.23 2.52 -25.50
CA PHE A 207 4.89 2.58 -24.88
C PHE A 207 3.94 1.48 -25.34
N VAL A 208 4.22 0.83 -26.47
CA VAL A 208 3.47 -0.39 -26.88
C VAL A 208 4.06 -1.67 -26.26
N ARG A 209 5.11 -1.55 -25.44
CA ARG A 209 5.77 -2.64 -24.70
C ARG A 209 5.81 -2.38 -23.20
N PRO A 210 4.64 -2.31 -22.54
CA PRO A 210 4.54 -2.09 -21.10
C PRO A 210 5.23 -3.17 -20.28
N ASP A 211 5.36 -4.39 -20.81
CA ASP A 211 6.10 -5.49 -20.19
C ASP A 211 7.60 -5.18 -20.04
N LEU A 212 8.22 -4.53 -21.04
CA LEU A 212 9.62 -4.11 -21.00
C LEU A 212 9.81 -2.93 -20.04
N ILE A 213 8.93 -1.93 -20.12
CA ILE A 213 8.95 -0.76 -19.23
C ILE A 213 8.84 -1.21 -17.78
N ALA A 214 7.83 -2.03 -17.44
CA ALA A 214 7.62 -2.51 -16.08
C ALA A 214 8.78 -3.37 -15.58
N ARG A 215 9.37 -4.23 -16.44
CA ARG A 215 10.48 -5.10 -16.06
C ARG A 215 11.76 -4.32 -15.77
N VAL A 216 12.16 -3.42 -16.68
CA VAL A 216 13.37 -2.61 -16.46
C VAL A 216 13.18 -1.68 -15.27
N PHE A 217 12.00 -1.07 -15.13
CA PHE A 217 11.66 -0.28 -13.94
C PHE A 217 11.81 -1.09 -12.65
N LYS A 218 11.27 -2.31 -12.61
CA LYS A 218 11.34 -3.15 -11.41
C LYS A 218 12.78 -3.53 -11.07
N ILE A 219 13.60 -3.90 -12.05
CA ILE A 219 15.04 -4.18 -11.86
C ILE A 219 15.75 -2.96 -11.26
N LYS A 220 15.52 -1.76 -11.81
CA LYS A 220 16.15 -0.53 -11.32
C LYS A 220 15.60 -0.11 -9.94
N LEU A 221 14.32 -0.33 -9.68
CA LEU A 221 13.72 -0.06 -8.37
C LEU A 221 14.29 -1.01 -7.29
N ASP A 222 14.49 -2.29 -7.61
CA ASP A 222 15.09 -3.24 -6.68
C ASP A 222 16.54 -2.87 -6.36
N ALA A 223 17.32 -2.49 -7.37
CA ALA A 223 18.65 -1.93 -7.18
C ALA A 223 18.62 -0.66 -6.30
N LEU A 224 17.69 0.26 -6.57
CA LEU A 224 17.53 1.48 -5.77
C LEU A 224 17.19 1.16 -4.31
N MET A 225 16.29 0.20 -4.07
CA MET A 225 15.93 -0.20 -2.72
C MET A 225 17.10 -0.88 -1.99
N ALA A 226 17.90 -1.69 -2.69
CA ALA A 226 19.12 -2.25 -2.12
C ALA A 226 20.14 -1.15 -1.77
N ASP A 227 20.33 -0.16 -2.64
CA ASP A 227 21.22 0.97 -2.36
C ASP A 227 20.77 1.80 -1.15
N LEU A 228 19.46 2.02 -1.03
CA LEU A 228 18.89 2.78 0.08
C LEU A 228 18.92 2.00 1.41
N THR A 229 18.68 0.69 1.39
CA THR A 229 18.42 -0.09 2.63
C THR A 229 19.54 -1.04 3.04
N LYS A 230 20.43 -1.42 2.12
CA LYS A 230 21.56 -2.35 2.38
C LYS A 230 22.90 -1.64 2.24
N ASN A 231 23.03 -0.69 1.31
CA ASN A 231 24.30 0.01 1.04
C ASN A 231 24.39 1.40 1.69
N ASP A 232 23.39 1.79 2.48
CA ASP A 232 23.34 3.02 3.28
C ASP A 232 23.70 4.30 2.49
N VAL A 233 23.31 4.38 1.20
CA VAL A 233 23.68 5.49 0.29
C VAL A 233 23.21 6.86 0.79
N LEU A 234 22.10 6.90 1.53
CA LEU A 234 21.56 8.11 2.16
C LEU A 234 21.67 8.09 3.70
N GLY A 235 22.51 7.22 4.25
CA GLY A 235 22.58 6.91 5.68
C GLY A 235 21.90 5.60 6.05
N HIS A 236 22.05 5.18 7.30
CA HIS A 236 21.56 3.89 7.77
C HIS A 236 20.03 3.87 7.91
N VAL A 237 19.36 3.01 7.13
CA VAL A 237 17.89 2.92 7.11
C VAL A 237 17.38 1.87 8.10
N LEU A 238 16.56 2.30 9.06
CA LEU A 238 15.88 1.43 10.03
C LEU A 238 14.63 0.76 9.44
N ALA A 239 13.90 1.50 8.61
CA ALA A 239 12.68 1.03 7.97
C ALA A 239 12.43 1.76 6.64
N ALA A 240 11.77 1.08 5.71
CA ALA A 240 11.35 1.66 4.44
C ALA A 240 9.97 1.14 4.04
N ILE A 241 9.16 2.02 3.46
CA ILE A 241 7.87 1.70 2.85
C ILE A 241 7.86 2.28 1.47
N TYR A 242 7.33 1.54 0.49
CA TYR A 242 7.07 2.12 -0.81
C TYR A 242 5.79 1.63 -1.45
N THR A 243 5.28 2.45 -2.36
CA THR A 243 4.19 2.09 -3.28
C THR A 243 4.58 2.37 -4.73
N ILE A 244 3.94 1.67 -5.66
CA ILE A 244 4.11 1.87 -7.10
C ILE A 244 2.75 2.25 -7.68
N GLU A 245 2.69 3.39 -8.36
CA GLU A 245 1.54 3.83 -9.15
C GLU A 245 1.94 4.02 -10.63
N PHE A 246 0.96 3.98 -11.53
CA PHE A 246 1.17 4.39 -12.92
C PHE A 246 0.74 5.86 -13.08
N GLN A 247 1.66 6.72 -13.51
CA GLN A 247 1.32 8.13 -13.78
C GLN A 247 0.38 8.24 -15.00
N LYS A 248 -0.27 9.40 -15.20
CA LYS A 248 -1.19 9.69 -16.33
C LYS A 248 -0.62 9.40 -17.74
N ARG A 249 0.70 9.18 -17.87
CA ARG A 249 1.41 8.83 -19.11
C ARG A 249 1.76 7.33 -19.23
N GLY A 250 1.27 6.49 -18.31
CA GLY A 250 1.47 5.04 -18.31
C GLY A 250 2.84 4.57 -17.82
N LEU A 251 3.68 5.46 -17.28
CA LEU A 251 4.99 5.10 -16.73
C LEU A 251 4.85 4.69 -15.25
N PRO A 252 5.48 3.58 -14.83
CA PRO A 252 5.60 3.22 -13.44
C PRO A 252 6.31 4.31 -12.63
N HIS A 253 5.83 4.53 -11.42
CA HIS A 253 6.30 5.55 -10.51
C HIS A 253 6.25 5.04 -9.08
N ALA A 254 7.41 4.96 -8.44
CA ALA A 254 7.54 4.56 -7.06
C ALA A 254 7.60 5.78 -6.13
N HIS A 255 7.20 5.51 -4.91
CA HIS A 255 6.77 6.44 -3.90
C HIS A 255 7.29 5.85 -2.61
N ILE A 256 8.40 6.36 -2.10
CA ILE A 256 9.27 5.70 -1.11
C ILE A 256 9.42 6.61 0.10
N VAL A 257 9.32 6.03 1.29
CA VAL A 257 9.44 6.71 2.59
C VAL A 257 10.47 5.95 3.42
N LEU A 258 11.43 6.67 4.03
CA LEU A 258 12.53 6.09 4.81
C LEU A 258 12.58 6.64 6.24
N TRP A 259 12.96 5.77 7.19
CA TRP A 259 13.35 6.11 8.55
C TRP A 259 14.84 5.87 8.71
N LEU A 260 15.57 6.91 9.07
CA LEU A 260 17.03 6.89 9.25
C LEU A 260 17.37 6.68 10.73
N ALA A 261 18.52 6.07 10.98
CA ALA A 261 19.10 5.99 12.32
C ALA A 261 19.45 7.40 12.82
N GLU A 262 19.37 7.62 14.14
CA GLU A 262 19.62 8.93 14.78
C GLU A 262 20.87 9.67 14.27
N PRO A 263 22.05 9.02 14.07
CA PRO A 263 23.25 9.71 13.59
C PRO A 263 23.13 10.25 12.16
N ASP A 264 22.27 9.65 11.34
CA ASP A 264 22.12 9.95 9.91
C ASP A 264 20.91 10.85 9.62
N LYS A 265 20.14 11.22 10.65
CA LYS A 265 18.99 12.11 10.49
C LYS A 265 19.42 13.50 10.02
N LEU A 266 18.65 14.05 9.06
CA LEU A 266 18.90 15.37 8.48
C LEU A 266 18.35 16.48 9.39
N LEU A 267 19.05 16.73 10.51
CA LEU A 267 18.63 17.66 11.57
C LEU A 267 19.24 19.06 11.44
N SER A 268 20.18 19.30 10.54
CA SER A 268 20.77 20.63 10.29
C SER A 268 20.68 21.04 8.82
N PRO A 269 20.69 22.35 8.51
CA PRO A 269 20.76 22.84 7.13
C PRO A 269 21.93 22.25 6.34
N GLU A 270 23.09 22.06 6.97
CA GLU A 270 24.29 21.50 6.33
C GLU A 270 24.12 20.01 6.00
N ALA A 271 23.51 19.24 6.90
CA ALA A 271 23.19 17.83 6.64
C ALA A 271 22.18 17.70 5.49
N ILE A 272 21.16 18.57 5.44
CA ILE A 272 20.20 18.62 4.34
C ILE A 272 20.91 18.95 3.02
N ASP A 273 21.74 20.00 3.00
CA ASP A 273 22.44 20.46 1.79
C ASP A 273 23.49 19.45 1.28
N ALA A 274 23.98 18.55 2.14
CA ALA A 274 24.86 17.45 1.76
C ALA A 274 24.12 16.34 0.99
N VAL A 275 22.83 16.15 1.26
CA VAL A 275 22.02 15.06 0.68
C VAL A 275 21.11 15.55 -0.45
N ILE A 276 20.54 16.75 -0.31
CA ILE A 276 19.50 17.29 -1.19
C ILE A 276 19.98 18.60 -1.82
N SER A 277 19.88 18.67 -3.14
CA SER A 277 20.14 19.88 -3.93
C SER A 277 18.91 20.31 -4.71
N VAL A 278 18.76 21.62 -4.89
CA VAL A 278 17.74 22.25 -5.74
C VAL A 278 18.36 23.29 -6.69
N GLU A 279 19.62 23.09 -7.07
CA GLU A 279 20.38 24.00 -7.91
C GLU A 279 20.81 23.33 -9.22
N ILE A 280 20.92 24.09 -10.29
CA ILE A 280 21.52 23.63 -11.54
C ILE A 280 23.04 23.48 -11.30
N PRO A 281 23.61 22.27 -11.51
CA PRO A 281 25.05 22.04 -11.40
C PRO A 281 25.86 22.94 -12.34
N ASP A 282 27.14 23.12 -12.06
CA ASP A 282 28.01 23.85 -12.97
C ASP A 282 28.31 22.99 -14.20
N LYS A 283 28.05 23.51 -15.40
CA LYS A 283 28.26 22.77 -16.66
C LYS A 283 29.72 22.37 -16.88
N ASN A 284 30.67 23.15 -16.39
CA ASN A 284 32.10 22.89 -16.58
C ASN A 284 32.66 21.99 -15.48
N ALA A 285 32.23 22.19 -14.23
CA ALA A 285 32.71 21.37 -13.11
C ALA A 285 32.02 19.99 -13.06
N ASP A 286 30.75 19.90 -13.48
CA ASP A 286 29.95 18.67 -13.40
C ASP A 286 28.99 18.54 -14.60
N PRO A 287 29.54 18.28 -15.80
CA PRO A 287 28.76 18.21 -17.03
C PRO A 287 27.68 17.12 -17.00
N SER A 288 27.97 15.97 -16.39
CA SER A 288 27.03 14.85 -16.29
C SER A 288 25.82 15.19 -15.42
N ALA A 289 26.04 15.78 -14.24
CA ALA A 289 24.90 16.20 -13.41
C ALA A 289 24.14 17.35 -14.06
N PHE A 290 24.83 18.31 -14.69
CA PHE A 290 24.19 19.40 -15.42
C PHE A 290 23.23 18.85 -16.50
N GLU A 291 23.68 17.90 -17.31
CA GLU A 291 22.86 17.31 -18.37
C GLU A 291 21.64 16.59 -17.80
N ILE A 292 21.83 15.73 -16.78
CA ILE A 292 20.74 14.95 -16.19
C ILE A 292 19.72 15.86 -15.49
N VAL A 293 20.17 16.84 -14.69
CA VAL A 293 19.30 17.80 -14.01
C VAL A 293 18.50 18.60 -15.03
N SER A 294 19.16 19.08 -16.09
CA SER A 294 18.51 19.83 -17.18
C SER A 294 17.39 19.04 -17.86
N GLN A 295 17.57 17.73 -18.03
CA GLN A 295 16.63 16.86 -18.72
C GLN A 295 15.52 16.31 -17.82
N LEU A 296 15.82 15.98 -16.57
CA LEU A 296 14.96 15.16 -15.72
C LEU A 296 14.46 15.86 -14.46
N MET A 297 15.11 16.94 -14.01
CA MET A 297 14.77 17.60 -12.74
C MET A 297 14.29 19.05 -12.90
N MET A 298 14.10 19.53 -14.13
CA MET A 298 13.51 20.84 -14.39
C MET A 298 11.99 20.75 -14.44
N TYR A 299 11.33 21.46 -13.52
CA TYR A 299 9.89 21.68 -13.60
C TYR A 299 9.58 22.59 -14.80
N GLY A 300 8.74 22.09 -15.70
CA GLY A 300 8.45 22.79 -16.95
C GLY A 300 7.80 24.18 -16.74
N PRO A 301 7.82 25.04 -17.77
CA PRO A 301 7.22 26.37 -17.69
C PRO A 301 5.75 26.30 -17.27
N CYS A 302 5.38 27.11 -16.30
CA CYS A 302 4.01 27.31 -15.79
C CYS A 302 3.84 28.76 -15.31
N GLY A 303 2.68 29.10 -14.76
CA GLY A 303 2.41 30.48 -14.34
C GLY A 303 2.19 31.36 -15.56
N GLU A 304 2.70 32.58 -15.49
CA GLU A 304 2.67 33.54 -16.61
C GLU A 304 3.39 33.00 -17.85
N ALA A 305 4.48 32.24 -17.65
CA ALA A 305 5.26 31.64 -18.74
C ALA A 305 4.49 30.57 -19.52
N ASN A 306 3.50 29.93 -18.91
CA ASN A 306 2.59 29.00 -19.59
C ASN A 306 1.27 28.84 -18.80
N PRO A 307 0.28 29.74 -19.02
CA PRO A 307 -0.97 29.73 -18.26
C PRO A 307 -1.86 28.52 -18.55
N LYS A 308 -1.63 27.83 -19.68
CA LYS A 308 -2.36 26.63 -20.11
C LYS A 308 -1.78 25.33 -19.56
N CYS A 309 -0.71 25.40 -18.77
CA CYS A 309 -0.08 24.21 -18.21
C CYS A 309 -1.05 23.47 -17.28
N SER A 310 -1.06 22.14 -17.32
CA SER A 310 -2.00 21.31 -16.53
C SER A 310 -1.89 21.45 -15.02
N CYS A 311 -0.82 22.10 -14.52
CA CYS A 311 -0.64 22.39 -13.11
C CYS A 311 -1.24 23.73 -12.67
N MET A 312 -1.81 24.51 -13.60
CA MET A 312 -2.43 25.81 -13.33
C MET A 312 -3.85 25.63 -12.81
N MET A 313 -4.15 26.23 -11.67
CA MET A 313 -5.48 26.30 -11.09
C MET A 313 -5.71 27.72 -10.58
N ASN A 314 -6.78 28.37 -11.01
CA ASN A 314 -7.11 29.76 -10.65
C ASN A 314 -5.94 30.75 -10.88
N GLY A 315 -5.22 30.61 -12.00
CA GLY A 315 -4.09 31.49 -12.35
C GLY A 315 -2.80 31.26 -11.55
N LYS A 316 -2.77 30.29 -10.62
CA LYS A 316 -1.57 29.92 -9.84
C LYS A 316 -1.15 28.49 -10.12
N CYS A 317 0.16 28.22 -10.07
CA CYS A 317 0.67 26.86 -10.15
C CYS A 317 0.36 26.12 -8.85
N MET A 318 -0.36 25.00 -8.93
CA MET A 318 -0.68 24.13 -7.78
C MET A 318 0.57 23.53 -7.11
N LYS A 319 1.72 23.57 -7.78
CA LYS A 319 3.01 23.09 -7.27
C LYS A 319 3.92 24.24 -6.80
N HIS A 320 3.40 25.47 -6.82
CA HIS A 320 4.08 26.69 -6.37
C HIS A 320 5.41 26.97 -7.10
N TYR A 321 5.47 26.63 -8.39
CA TYR A 321 6.55 27.04 -9.27
C TYR A 321 6.20 28.34 -10.00
N PRO A 322 7.18 29.23 -10.26
CA PRO A 322 8.57 29.16 -9.80
C PRO A 322 8.70 29.33 -8.28
N ARG A 323 9.64 28.61 -7.65
CA ARG A 323 9.96 28.77 -6.22
C ARG A 323 10.74 30.07 -5.99
N MET A 324 10.79 30.56 -4.75
CA MET A 324 11.63 31.71 -4.42
C MET A 324 13.10 31.31 -4.25
N PHE A 325 14.01 32.23 -4.54
CA PHE A 325 15.41 32.06 -4.20
C PHE A 325 15.62 32.10 -2.68
N CYS A 326 16.58 31.32 -2.20
CA CYS A 326 16.96 31.27 -0.79
C CYS A 326 18.46 30.98 -0.69
N ASN A 327 19.23 31.84 -0.01
CA ASN A 327 20.69 31.69 0.00
C ASN A 327 21.20 30.56 0.89
N ASN A 328 20.41 30.16 1.89
CA ASN A 328 20.74 29.10 2.85
C ASN A 328 19.50 28.25 3.10
N THR A 329 19.68 26.97 3.46
CA THR A 329 18.57 26.14 3.89
C THR A 329 18.07 26.63 5.25
N THR A 330 16.76 26.78 5.39
CA THR A 330 16.13 27.12 6.68
C THR A 330 15.07 26.09 7.03
N MET A 331 14.85 25.89 8.33
CA MET A 331 13.78 25.03 8.84
C MET A 331 12.86 25.88 9.71
N ASP A 332 11.55 25.71 9.52
CA ASP A 332 10.57 26.32 10.41
C ASP A 332 10.35 25.46 11.67
N GLN A 333 9.55 25.99 12.61
CA GLN A 333 9.20 25.31 13.86
C GLN A 333 8.39 24.02 13.65
N ASN A 334 7.80 23.84 12.47
CA ASN A 334 7.02 22.66 12.09
C ASN A 334 7.86 21.63 11.32
N GLY A 335 9.17 21.88 11.17
CA GLY A 335 10.09 21.00 10.47
C GLY A 335 9.98 21.06 8.95
N TYR A 336 9.34 22.08 8.35
CA TYR A 336 9.40 22.29 6.90
C TYR A 336 10.75 22.88 6.51
N ALA A 337 11.45 22.24 5.57
CA ALA A 337 12.71 22.73 5.04
C ALA A 337 12.48 23.59 3.79
N LEU A 338 12.93 24.84 3.85
CA LEU A 338 13.13 25.68 2.68
C LEU A 338 14.56 25.46 2.19
N TYR A 339 14.72 24.67 1.13
CA TYR A 339 16.03 24.32 0.59
C TYR A 339 16.77 25.55 0.02
N ARG A 340 18.08 25.55 0.23
CA ARG A 340 19.01 26.49 -0.38
C ARG A 340 18.89 26.46 -1.89
N ARG A 341 18.48 27.58 -2.45
CA ARG A 341 18.25 27.81 -3.87
C ARG A 341 18.83 29.16 -4.25
N ARG A 342 20.14 29.23 -4.46
CA ARG A 342 20.82 30.50 -4.76
C ARG A 342 20.51 30.95 -6.18
N ASN A 343 20.56 32.27 -6.40
CA ASN A 343 20.60 32.79 -7.75
C ASN A 343 22.04 32.73 -8.27
N THR A 344 22.38 31.66 -8.99
CA THR A 344 23.72 31.46 -9.56
C THR A 344 23.85 32.01 -10.98
N GLY A 345 22.79 32.60 -11.54
CA GLY A 345 22.74 33.05 -12.95
C GLY A 345 22.71 31.92 -13.99
N ARG A 346 22.74 30.65 -13.56
CA ARG A 346 22.67 29.48 -14.47
C ARG A 346 21.24 29.24 -14.93
N THR A 347 21.10 28.90 -16.22
CA THR A 347 19.80 28.60 -16.82
C THR A 347 19.87 27.38 -17.74
N VAL A 348 18.72 26.76 -17.96
CA VAL A 348 18.47 25.67 -18.90
C VAL A 348 17.36 26.12 -19.84
N GLU A 349 17.53 25.92 -21.14
CA GLU A 349 16.50 26.25 -22.12
C GLU A 349 15.42 25.15 -22.17
N ALA A 350 14.16 25.52 -21.95
CA ALA A 350 13.01 24.65 -22.10
C ALA A 350 12.59 24.54 -23.58
N SER A 351 11.77 23.53 -23.90
CA SER A 351 11.33 23.22 -25.27
C SER A 351 10.56 24.34 -26.00
N ASN A 352 10.16 25.40 -25.30
CA ASN A 352 9.49 26.59 -25.85
C ASN A 352 10.41 27.82 -25.88
N GLY A 353 11.73 27.65 -25.77
CA GLY A 353 12.72 28.74 -25.76
C GLY A 353 12.79 29.53 -24.45
N ILE A 354 12.07 29.11 -23.40
CA ILE A 354 12.09 29.79 -22.10
C ILE A 354 13.28 29.30 -21.27
N HIS A 355 14.07 30.23 -20.75
CA HIS A 355 15.17 29.93 -19.84
C HIS A 355 14.66 29.71 -18.41
N LEU A 356 14.86 28.49 -17.91
CA LEU A 356 14.54 28.08 -16.55
C LEU A 356 15.79 28.16 -15.69
N ASP A 357 15.70 28.84 -14.55
CA ASP A 357 16.78 28.94 -13.56
C ASP A 357 16.54 28.00 -12.37
N ASN A 358 17.34 28.16 -11.32
CA ASN A 358 17.23 27.37 -10.10
C ASN A 358 15.83 27.38 -9.50
N ARG A 359 14.93 28.34 -9.75
CA ARG A 359 13.53 28.37 -9.25
C ARG A 359 12.66 27.23 -9.74
N HIS A 360 13.11 26.52 -10.77
CA HIS A 360 12.38 25.44 -11.42
C HIS A 360 12.96 24.05 -11.10
N VAL A 361 14.06 23.97 -10.36
CA VAL A 361 14.69 22.68 -10.04
C VAL A 361 13.88 21.93 -8.98
N VAL A 362 13.53 20.69 -9.28
CA VAL A 362 12.91 19.73 -8.37
C VAL A 362 14.00 19.16 -7.44
N PRO A 363 13.78 19.05 -6.12
CA PRO A 363 14.77 18.51 -5.17
C PRO A 363 15.33 17.15 -5.56
N TYR A 364 16.64 16.97 -5.48
CA TYR A 364 17.29 15.74 -5.92
C TYR A 364 18.54 15.41 -5.11
N ASN A 365 18.93 14.13 -5.14
CA ASN A 365 20.25 13.68 -4.72
C ASN A 365 21.13 13.43 -5.96
N ARG A 366 22.32 14.04 -6.00
CA ARG A 366 23.23 13.97 -7.15
C ARG A 366 23.64 12.53 -7.50
N GLY A 367 24.01 11.72 -6.50
CA GLY A 367 24.49 10.36 -6.70
C GLY A 367 23.41 9.48 -7.31
N LEU A 368 22.21 9.49 -6.74
CA LEU A 368 21.07 8.73 -7.24
C LEU A 368 20.70 9.12 -8.68
N LEU A 369 20.73 10.41 -9.03
CA LEU A 369 20.42 10.84 -10.39
C LEU A 369 21.42 10.31 -11.43
N ILE A 370 22.71 10.36 -11.11
CA ILE A 370 23.76 9.92 -12.04
C ILE A 370 23.67 8.40 -12.25
N GLU A 371 23.48 7.65 -11.17
CA GLU A 371 23.42 6.19 -11.19
C GLU A 371 22.20 5.69 -11.98
N TYR A 372 21.01 6.21 -11.64
CA TYR A 372 19.75 5.68 -12.17
C TYR A 372 19.24 6.39 -13.42
N GLN A 373 19.77 7.58 -13.75
CA GLN A 373 19.39 8.37 -14.92
C GLN A 373 17.86 8.48 -15.09
N ALA A 374 17.17 8.81 -14.00
CA ALA A 374 15.71 8.85 -13.92
C ALA A 374 15.26 10.12 -13.19
N HIS A 375 13.98 10.46 -13.32
CA HIS A 375 13.42 11.54 -12.50
C HIS A 375 13.27 11.03 -11.06
N ILE A 376 14.19 11.45 -10.18
CA ILE A 376 14.23 11.08 -8.77
C ILE A 376 14.09 12.33 -7.90
N ASN A 377 12.91 12.52 -7.32
CA ASN A 377 12.69 13.59 -6.34
C ASN A 377 13.12 13.08 -4.96
N VAL A 378 13.92 13.85 -4.22
CA VAL A 378 14.31 13.54 -2.83
C VAL A 378 13.98 14.74 -1.96
N GLU A 379 13.04 14.58 -1.04
CA GLU A 379 12.63 15.61 -0.10
C GLU A 379 12.81 15.12 1.35
N ARG A 380 13.23 16.02 2.24
CA ARG A 380 13.11 15.80 3.68
C ARG A 380 11.64 15.74 4.05
N CYS A 381 11.23 14.62 4.64
CA CYS A 381 9.86 14.42 5.07
C CYS A 381 9.61 15.16 6.39
N ASN A 382 8.44 15.78 6.52
CA ASN A 382 7.98 16.32 7.79
C ASN A 382 6.66 15.66 8.20
N ARG A 383 6.26 15.88 9.46
CA ARG A 383 5.10 15.22 10.07
C ARG A 383 3.81 15.44 9.25
N SER A 384 3.57 16.66 8.77
CA SER A 384 2.35 17.00 8.00
C SER A 384 2.38 16.44 6.57
N GLN A 385 3.52 16.44 5.88
CA GLN A 385 3.70 15.78 4.58
C GLN A 385 3.49 14.28 4.69
N PHE A 386 4.05 13.62 5.72
CA PHE A 386 3.85 12.19 5.94
C PHE A 386 2.39 11.83 6.16
N ILE A 387 1.68 12.55 7.05
CA ILE A 387 0.25 12.34 7.32
C ILE A 387 -0.56 12.50 6.03
N LYS A 388 -0.35 13.61 5.30
CA LYS A 388 -0.97 13.84 3.99
C LYS A 388 -0.63 12.74 2.98
N TYR A 389 0.59 12.23 3.02
CA TYR A 389 1.07 11.18 2.13
C TYR A 389 0.44 9.82 2.44
N LEU A 390 0.40 9.42 3.71
CA LEU A 390 -0.26 8.23 4.22
C LEU A 390 -1.74 8.23 3.78
N PHE A 391 -2.45 9.35 3.97
CA PHE A 391 -3.84 9.47 3.53
C PHE A 391 -4.01 9.52 2.01
N LYS A 392 -3.14 10.24 1.31
CA LYS A 392 -3.22 10.35 -0.15
C LYS A 392 -2.94 9.03 -0.86
N TYR A 393 -2.11 8.12 -0.34
CA TYR A 393 -1.71 6.91 -1.07
C TYR A 393 -2.22 5.59 -0.47
N ILE A 394 -2.76 5.64 0.75
CA ILE A 394 -3.45 4.50 1.35
C ILE A 394 -4.98 4.69 1.36
N GLY A 395 -5.44 5.95 1.36
CA GLY A 395 -6.83 6.34 1.11
C GLY A 395 -7.17 6.55 -0.38
N LYS A 396 -6.19 6.89 -1.23
CA LYS A 396 -6.29 6.47 -2.63
C LYS A 396 -6.19 4.95 -2.59
N GLY A 397 -7.31 4.25 -2.68
CA GLY A 397 -7.25 2.97 -3.37
C GLY A 397 -6.63 3.22 -4.76
N PRO A 398 -5.73 2.36 -5.20
CA PRO A 398 -5.92 1.82 -6.54
C PRO A 398 -5.81 0.30 -6.47
N ASP A 399 -6.12 -0.38 -7.56
CA ASP A 399 -6.08 -1.84 -7.65
C ASP A 399 -4.70 -2.50 -7.36
N THR A 400 -3.67 -1.87 -6.77
CA THR A 400 -2.54 -2.54 -6.04
C THR A 400 -1.47 -1.59 -5.45
N VAL A 401 -0.71 -2.14 -4.48
CA VAL A 401 0.68 -1.77 -4.12
C VAL A 401 1.53 -3.04 -3.97
N THR A 402 2.75 -3.05 -4.50
CA THR A 402 3.78 -4.10 -4.34
C THR A 402 4.66 -3.80 -3.12
N ALA A 403 4.84 -4.77 -2.22
CA ALA A 403 5.91 -4.80 -1.23
C ALA A 403 6.86 -5.97 -1.54
N VAL A 404 8.14 -5.68 -1.76
CA VAL A 404 9.22 -6.67 -1.85
C VAL A 404 9.82 -6.82 -0.47
N MET A 405 9.82 -8.04 0.05
CA MET A 405 10.74 -8.46 1.11
C MET A 405 11.86 -9.25 0.45
N GLU A 406 12.99 -8.59 0.15
CA GLU A 406 14.25 -9.29 -0.08
C GLU A 406 14.92 -9.50 1.26
N LEU A 407 14.89 -10.76 1.71
CA LEU A 407 15.74 -11.26 2.77
C LEU A 407 17.05 -11.71 2.12
N ASP A 408 18.11 -10.92 2.26
CA ASP A 408 19.46 -11.45 2.16
C ASP A 408 20.06 -11.60 3.55
N GLY A 409 20.20 -12.87 3.94
CA GLY A 409 21.53 -13.33 4.30
C GLY A 409 22.06 -13.04 5.69
N HIS A 410 21.22 -12.81 6.71
CA HIS A 410 21.61 -13.11 8.10
C HIS A 410 20.45 -13.77 8.85
N SER A 411 20.75 -14.93 9.45
CA SER A 411 19.92 -15.86 10.20
C SER A 411 18.53 -15.36 10.63
N ALA A 412 17.50 -15.98 10.05
CA ALA A 412 16.09 -15.66 10.17
C ALA A 412 15.61 -15.36 11.60
N GLY A 413 14.95 -14.22 11.73
CA GLY A 413 13.92 -14.01 12.72
C GLY A 413 12.53 -14.34 12.19
N THR A 414 11.86 -15.36 12.73
CA THR A 414 10.49 -15.73 12.31
C THR A 414 9.50 -14.67 12.82
N ALA A 415 8.69 -14.04 11.98
CA ALA A 415 7.60 -13.17 12.45
C ALA A 415 6.36 -14.02 12.81
N GLN A 416 5.93 -14.00 14.07
CA GLN A 416 4.76 -14.76 14.54
C GLN A 416 3.53 -13.85 14.55
N ARG A 417 2.52 -14.14 13.70
CA ARG A 417 1.24 -13.40 13.74
C ARG A 417 0.46 -13.76 15.00
N LEU A 418 0.06 -12.75 15.77
CA LEU A 418 -0.64 -12.88 17.05
C LEU A 418 -2.08 -12.37 16.90
N TYR A 419 -3.05 -13.26 17.00
CA TYR A 419 -4.46 -12.89 17.04
C TYR A 419 -4.83 -12.52 18.48
N PHE A 420 -5.70 -11.54 18.68
CA PHE A 420 -6.35 -11.27 19.97
C PHE A 420 -7.82 -10.91 19.72
N HIS A 421 -8.61 -10.97 20.79
CA HIS A 421 -10.04 -10.72 20.79
C HIS A 421 -10.45 -10.20 22.17
N LEU A 422 -11.62 -9.57 22.26
CA LEU A 422 -12.27 -9.29 23.55
C LEU A 422 -12.76 -10.59 24.17
N ASP A 423 -13.13 -10.55 25.45
CA ASP A 423 -13.60 -11.75 26.13
C ASP A 423 -14.89 -12.30 25.48
N GLY A 424 -14.86 -13.57 25.09
CA GLY A 424 -15.94 -14.23 24.34
C GLY A 424 -16.05 -13.86 22.85
N GLU A 425 -15.20 -12.97 22.33
CA GLU A 425 -15.20 -12.56 20.91
C GLU A 425 -14.16 -13.30 20.03
N GLN A 426 -13.75 -14.50 20.41
CA GLN A 426 -12.87 -15.29 19.56
C GLN A 426 -13.57 -15.64 18.23
N GLU A 427 -12.81 -15.53 17.14
CA GLU A 427 -13.31 -15.85 15.80
C GLU A 427 -13.41 -17.37 15.64
N VAL A 428 -14.61 -17.85 15.34
CA VAL A 428 -14.89 -19.27 15.12
C VAL A 428 -15.18 -19.47 13.64
N ARG A 429 -14.43 -20.39 13.02
CA ARG A 429 -14.70 -20.85 11.66
C ARG A 429 -15.58 -22.08 11.71
N PHE A 430 -16.56 -22.12 10.82
CA PHE A 430 -17.49 -23.22 10.71
C PHE A 430 -17.96 -23.35 9.26
N ARG A 431 -18.36 -24.57 8.90
CA ARG A 431 -18.95 -24.89 7.61
C ARG A 431 -20.47 -24.70 7.66
N ASP A 432 -21.06 -24.58 6.49
CA ASP A 432 -22.50 -24.41 6.30
C ASP A 432 -23.31 -25.68 6.57
N ASP A 433 -22.67 -26.85 6.51
CA ASP A 433 -23.26 -28.16 6.82
C ASP A 433 -23.21 -28.54 8.32
N GLU A 434 -22.60 -27.71 9.18
CA GLU A 434 -22.47 -27.94 10.62
C GLU A 434 -23.69 -27.39 11.39
N THR A 435 -24.06 -28.06 12.49
CA THR A 435 -25.03 -27.49 13.44
C THR A 435 -24.36 -26.51 14.38
N LEU A 436 -25.05 -25.43 14.78
CA LEU A 436 -24.48 -24.45 15.71
C LEU A 436 -24.10 -25.08 17.07
N SER A 437 -24.83 -26.11 17.52
CA SER A 437 -24.51 -26.85 18.75
C SER A 437 -23.21 -27.65 18.67
N GLU A 438 -22.91 -28.26 17.53
CA GLU A 438 -21.62 -28.94 17.28
C GLU A 438 -20.47 -27.94 17.20
N VAL A 439 -20.71 -26.78 16.59
CA VAL A 439 -19.72 -25.69 16.53
C VAL A 439 -19.37 -25.17 17.93
N VAL A 440 -20.37 -24.98 18.80
CA VAL A 440 -20.13 -24.52 20.18
C VAL A 440 -19.43 -25.59 21.03
N SER A 441 -19.84 -26.85 20.92
CA SER A 441 -19.32 -27.93 21.79
C SER A 441 -17.84 -28.27 21.55
N ARG A 442 -17.33 -28.05 20.34
CA ARG A 442 -15.91 -28.28 20.01
C ARG A 442 -15.00 -27.08 20.30
N VAL A 443 -15.56 -25.88 20.52
CA VAL A 443 -14.77 -24.66 20.72
C VAL A 443 -14.37 -24.55 22.18
N ASN A 444 -13.09 -24.82 22.47
CA ASN A 444 -12.51 -24.49 23.76
C ASN A 444 -12.03 -23.03 23.76
N ARG A 445 -12.56 -22.22 24.69
CA ARG A 445 -12.22 -20.81 24.85
C ARG A 445 -10.74 -20.58 25.17
N ASP A 446 -10.09 -21.59 25.76
CA ASP A 446 -8.69 -21.51 26.18
C ASP A 446 -7.71 -21.80 25.05
N ASP A 447 -8.15 -22.28 23.88
CA ASP A 447 -7.23 -22.76 22.83
C ASP A 447 -6.57 -21.66 21.99
N THR A 448 -6.96 -20.39 22.17
CA THR A 448 -6.40 -19.29 21.39
C THR A 448 -5.00 -18.93 21.86
N MET A 449 -4.12 -18.54 20.93
CA MET A 449 -2.76 -18.07 21.25
C MET A 449 -2.75 -16.97 22.31
N PHE A 450 -3.76 -16.10 22.26
CA PHE A 450 -3.91 -14.95 23.14
C PHE A 450 -4.32 -15.37 24.56
N VAL A 451 -5.35 -16.22 24.69
CA VAL A 451 -5.77 -16.71 26.01
C VAL A 451 -4.68 -17.58 26.64
N GLN A 452 -3.97 -18.38 25.84
CA GLN A 452 -2.82 -19.13 26.32
C GLN A 452 -1.67 -18.26 26.79
N TRP A 453 -1.49 -17.04 26.28
CA TRP A 453 -0.50 -16.11 26.83
C TRP A 453 -0.88 -15.70 28.26
N LEU A 454 -2.16 -15.40 28.51
CA LEU A 454 -2.68 -15.11 29.86
C LEU A 454 -2.50 -16.31 30.80
N ILE A 455 -2.86 -17.52 30.34
CA ILE A 455 -2.71 -18.76 31.11
C ILE A 455 -1.22 -19.08 31.38
N SER A 456 -0.35 -18.87 30.39
CA SER A 456 1.09 -19.09 30.52
C SER A 456 1.68 -18.17 31.60
N ASN A 457 1.28 -16.89 31.65
CA ASN A 457 1.73 -15.97 32.70
C ASN A 457 1.25 -16.34 34.11
N ARG A 458 0.16 -17.11 34.25
CA ARG A 458 -0.25 -17.69 35.55
C ARG A 458 0.70 -18.80 36.00
N ARG A 459 1.24 -19.56 35.04
CA ARG A 459 2.04 -20.78 35.29
C ARG A 459 3.54 -20.53 35.33
N ASP A 460 4.04 -19.59 34.52
CA ASP A 460 5.46 -19.30 34.34
C ASP A 460 5.74 -17.81 34.55
N GLU A 461 6.42 -17.48 35.64
CA GLU A 461 6.76 -16.10 35.99
C GLU A 461 7.78 -15.48 35.02
N SER A 462 8.55 -16.31 34.30
CA SER A 462 9.64 -15.85 33.43
C SER A 462 9.19 -15.21 32.12
N GLY A 463 7.88 -15.24 31.84
CA GLY A 463 7.25 -14.49 30.74
C GLY A 463 6.58 -13.20 31.19
N ARG A 464 6.50 -12.91 32.50
CA ARG A 464 5.75 -11.76 33.03
C ARG A 464 6.40 -10.41 32.74
N ASP A 465 7.68 -10.38 32.36
CA ASP A 465 8.39 -9.19 31.90
C ASP A 465 8.12 -8.86 30.42
N LEU A 466 7.38 -9.72 29.71
CA LEU A 466 7.12 -9.58 28.28
C LEU A 466 5.68 -9.16 27.98
N THR A 467 5.55 -8.25 27.02
CA THR A 467 4.26 -7.97 26.37
C THR A 467 3.91 -9.13 25.45
N VAL A 468 2.63 -9.28 25.07
CA VAL A 468 2.22 -10.35 24.15
C VAL A 468 3.00 -10.30 22.82
N VAL A 469 3.37 -9.09 22.36
CA VAL A 469 4.16 -8.84 21.13
C VAL A 469 5.59 -9.34 21.28
N LYS A 470 6.19 -9.15 22.47
CA LYS A 470 7.55 -9.61 22.77
C LYS A 470 7.59 -11.05 23.24
N TYR A 471 6.46 -11.66 23.60
CA TYR A 471 6.39 -13.04 24.09
C TYR A 471 7.05 -14.08 23.17
N PRO A 472 6.87 -14.00 21.83
CA PRO A 472 7.49 -14.95 20.90
C PRO A 472 9.02 -14.96 20.92
N THR A 473 9.66 -13.92 21.45
CA THR A 473 11.13 -13.84 21.58
C THR A 473 11.68 -14.91 22.53
N LYS A 474 10.97 -15.22 23.61
CA LYS A 474 11.37 -16.24 24.61
C LYS A 474 10.52 -17.52 24.55
N PHE A 475 9.32 -17.45 23.97
CA PHE A 475 8.37 -18.57 23.92
C PHE A 475 8.02 -18.95 22.47
N ARG A 476 7.82 -20.24 22.21
CA ARG A 476 7.33 -20.77 20.94
C ARG A 476 5.90 -21.26 21.10
N TRP A 477 5.07 -21.01 20.11
CA TRP A 477 3.73 -21.54 20.05
C TRP A 477 3.77 -23.00 19.60
N ASP A 478 3.15 -23.90 20.37
CA ASP A 478 2.85 -25.27 19.96
C ASP A 478 1.42 -25.32 19.41
N GLY A 479 1.30 -25.43 18.08
CA GLY A 479 0.00 -25.40 17.41
C GLY A 479 -0.83 -26.67 17.57
N ALA A 480 -0.18 -27.80 17.89
CA ALA A 480 -0.83 -29.09 18.08
C ALA A 480 -1.36 -29.24 19.51
N GLY A 481 -0.54 -28.85 20.51
CA GLY A 481 -0.94 -28.86 21.91
C GLY A 481 -1.66 -27.60 22.38
N LYS A 482 -1.69 -26.53 21.57
CA LYS A 482 -2.29 -25.22 21.90
C LYS A 482 -1.70 -24.60 23.16
N PHE A 483 -0.38 -24.49 23.28
CA PHE A 483 0.27 -23.84 24.42
C PHE A 483 1.58 -23.14 24.05
N TRP A 484 2.05 -22.27 24.94
CA TRP A 484 3.36 -21.63 24.83
C TRP A 484 4.44 -22.47 25.52
N ALA A 485 5.46 -22.89 24.78
CA ALA A 485 6.62 -23.59 25.31
C ALA A 485 7.84 -22.67 25.34
N ARG A 486 8.68 -22.80 26.37
CA ARG A 486 9.93 -22.02 26.44
C ARG A 486 10.88 -22.40 25.30
N ARG A 487 11.48 -21.40 24.66
CA ARG A 487 12.48 -21.65 23.61
C ARG A 487 13.78 -22.14 24.23
N ARG A 488 14.40 -23.10 23.56
CA ARG A 488 15.73 -23.66 23.93
C ARG A 488 16.87 -23.08 23.07
N GLN A 489 16.55 -22.29 22.04
CA GLN A 489 17.51 -21.70 21.09
C GLN A 489 17.22 -20.19 20.96
N ASN A 490 18.28 -19.38 20.90
CA ASN A 490 18.19 -17.94 20.64
C ASN A 490 17.88 -17.70 19.16
N VAL A 491 16.61 -17.44 18.85
CA VAL A 491 16.13 -17.07 17.51
C VAL A 491 15.32 -15.78 17.65
N SER A 492 15.58 -14.78 16.80
CA SER A 492 14.94 -13.46 16.89
C SER A 492 13.50 -13.48 16.36
N VAL A 493 12.52 -13.92 17.15
CA VAL A 493 11.13 -14.01 16.69
C VAL A 493 10.36 -12.76 17.09
N VAL A 494 9.88 -11.99 16.10
CA VAL A 494 9.08 -10.78 16.33
C VAL A 494 7.59 -11.13 16.30
N GLY A 495 6.86 -10.86 17.38
CA GLY A 495 5.40 -10.96 17.38
C GLY A 495 4.76 -9.84 16.58
N ARG A 496 3.74 -10.14 15.78
CA ARG A 496 2.95 -9.16 15.03
C ARG A 496 1.48 -9.32 15.37
N MET A 497 0.96 -8.49 16.27
CA MET A 497 -0.46 -8.52 16.62
C MET A 497 -1.34 -8.04 15.46
N VAL A 498 -2.46 -8.73 15.22
CA VAL A 498 -3.49 -8.32 14.23
C VAL A 498 -4.06 -6.95 14.54
N TYR A 499 -4.41 -6.15 13.55
CA TYR A 499 -5.03 -4.85 13.82
C TYR A 499 -6.46 -4.98 14.32
N ALA A 500 -6.84 -4.03 15.17
CA ALA A 500 -8.20 -3.70 15.48
C ALA A 500 -8.43 -2.25 15.00
N HIS A 501 -9.54 -1.99 14.30
CA HIS A 501 -9.83 -0.65 13.79
C HIS A 501 -10.26 0.27 14.93
N PRO A 502 -9.95 1.58 14.95
CA PRO A 502 -10.48 2.50 15.96
C PRO A 502 -12.00 2.41 16.15
N SER A 503 -12.74 2.23 15.05
CA SER A 503 -14.19 1.98 15.11
C SER A 503 -14.59 0.61 15.68
N SER A 504 -13.65 -0.33 15.87
CA SER A 504 -13.83 -1.57 16.65
C SER A 504 -13.85 -1.31 18.16
N GLY A 505 -13.82 -0.05 18.59
CA GLY A 505 -14.05 0.37 19.98
C GLY A 505 -13.11 -0.31 20.96
N GLU A 506 -13.68 -1.03 21.92
CA GLU A 506 -12.94 -1.70 23.00
C GLU A 506 -11.82 -2.62 22.52
N ARG A 507 -12.02 -3.32 21.38
CA ARG A 507 -11.00 -4.21 20.81
C ARG A 507 -9.75 -3.42 20.38
N PHE A 508 -9.93 -2.19 19.93
CA PHE A 508 -8.84 -1.32 19.56
C PHE A 508 -8.05 -0.82 20.77
N TYR A 509 -8.74 -0.34 21.81
CA TYR A 509 -8.08 0.10 23.02
C TYR A 509 -7.35 -1.05 23.74
N MET A 510 -7.94 -2.24 23.73
CA MET A 510 -7.28 -3.45 24.21
C MET A 510 -5.97 -3.72 23.47
N ARG A 511 -5.95 -3.58 22.13
CA ARG A 511 -4.74 -3.72 21.32
C ARG A 511 -3.64 -2.75 21.75
N MET A 512 -3.99 -1.49 22.01
CA MET A 512 -3.02 -0.50 22.47
C MET A 512 -2.38 -0.94 23.78
N LEU A 513 -3.21 -1.38 24.74
CA LEU A 513 -2.76 -1.87 26.03
C LEU A 513 -1.88 -3.11 25.90
N LEU A 514 -2.18 -4.03 24.99
CA LEU A 514 -1.38 -5.23 24.76
C LEU A 514 0.04 -4.96 24.25
N ASN A 515 0.33 -3.77 23.71
CA ASN A 515 1.71 -3.38 23.36
C ASN A 515 2.53 -2.94 24.58
N LEU A 516 1.90 -2.72 25.73
CA LEU A 516 2.48 -2.07 26.90
C LEU A 516 2.38 -2.93 28.16
N VAL A 517 1.26 -3.63 28.31
CA VAL A 517 1.00 -4.48 29.46
C VAL A 517 1.85 -5.74 29.36
N THR A 518 2.66 -5.97 30.38
CA THR A 518 3.46 -7.16 30.58
C THR A 518 2.81 -8.05 31.62
N GLY A 519 2.92 -9.37 31.48
CA GLY A 519 2.53 -10.32 32.53
C GLY A 519 1.05 -10.36 32.89
N ALA A 520 0.14 -9.85 32.05
CA ALA A 520 -1.29 -10.01 32.25
C ALA A 520 -1.67 -11.49 32.38
N GLN A 521 -2.48 -11.81 33.36
CA GLN A 521 -2.99 -13.14 33.68
C GLN A 521 -4.49 -13.25 33.42
N SER A 522 -5.19 -12.13 33.24
CA SER A 522 -6.62 -12.05 32.94
C SER A 522 -6.91 -10.95 31.92
N PHE A 523 -8.14 -10.94 31.38
CA PHE A 523 -8.62 -9.82 30.56
C PHE A 523 -8.70 -8.51 31.35
N GLU A 524 -8.95 -8.60 32.66
CA GLU A 524 -9.04 -7.46 33.57
C GLU A 524 -7.66 -6.82 33.81
N ASP A 525 -6.62 -7.64 33.95
CA ASP A 525 -5.25 -7.16 34.16
C ASP A 525 -4.79 -6.24 33.02
N ILE A 526 -5.27 -6.46 31.80
CA ILE A 526 -4.94 -5.64 30.62
C ILE A 526 -5.50 -4.22 30.76
N ARG A 527 -6.67 -4.06 31.39
CA ARG A 527 -7.31 -2.76 31.67
C ARG A 527 -7.02 -2.24 33.08
N THR A 528 -6.03 -2.80 33.76
CA THR A 528 -5.56 -2.32 35.06
C THR A 528 -4.45 -1.29 34.87
N VAL A 529 -4.59 -0.13 35.50
CA VAL A 529 -3.58 0.94 35.51
C VAL A 529 -3.32 1.32 36.96
N GLU A 530 -2.05 1.26 37.39
CA GLU A 530 -1.62 1.63 38.76
C GLU A 530 -2.46 0.97 39.88
N GLY A 531 -2.86 -0.29 39.68
CA GLY A 531 -3.64 -1.06 40.64
C GLY A 531 -5.16 -0.84 40.60
N THR A 532 -5.65 0.06 39.74
CA THR A 532 -7.08 0.30 39.53
C THR A 532 -7.56 -0.42 38.26
N VAL A 533 -8.62 -1.23 38.38
CA VAL A 533 -9.28 -1.90 37.23
C VAL A 533 -10.32 -0.96 36.65
N TYR A 534 -10.18 -0.60 35.37
CA TYR A 534 -11.14 0.28 34.69
C TYR A 534 -12.28 -0.50 34.05
N SER A 535 -13.41 0.18 33.82
CA SER A 535 -14.61 -0.45 33.25
C SER A 535 -14.45 -0.79 31.76
N THR A 536 -13.62 -0.02 31.06
CA THR A 536 -13.33 -0.19 29.62
C THR A 536 -11.82 -0.14 29.36
N TYR A 537 -11.39 -0.78 28.27
CA TYR A 537 -10.04 -0.62 27.76
C TYR A 537 -9.78 0.82 27.32
N LYS A 538 -10.79 1.55 26.83
CA LYS A 538 -10.68 2.98 26.49
C LYS A 538 -10.28 3.83 27.69
N GLU A 539 -10.96 3.67 28.82
CA GLU A 539 -10.64 4.39 30.06
C GLU A 539 -9.22 4.04 30.54
N ALA A 540 -8.83 2.76 30.48
CA ALA A 540 -7.48 2.36 30.82
C ALA A 540 -6.41 3.00 29.90
N CYS A 541 -6.69 3.14 28.60
CA CYS A 541 -5.81 3.87 27.68
C CYS A 541 -5.71 5.36 28.02
N PHE A 542 -6.83 6.00 28.36
CA PHE A 542 -6.88 7.40 28.78
C PHE A 542 -6.02 7.64 30.03
N HIS A 543 -6.21 6.83 31.07
CA HIS A 543 -5.46 6.95 32.32
C HIS A 543 -3.98 6.58 32.21
N ARG A 544 -3.59 5.80 31.19
CA ARG A 544 -2.18 5.56 30.84
C ARG A 544 -1.55 6.68 30.00
N GLY A 545 -2.29 7.74 29.68
CA GLY A 545 -1.81 8.83 28.82
C GLY A 545 -1.56 8.38 27.37
N LEU A 546 -2.23 7.31 26.91
CA LEU A 546 -2.09 6.79 25.55
C LEU A 546 -3.01 7.48 24.55
N LEU A 547 -3.96 8.25 25.05
CA LEU A 547 -4.88 9.06 24.25
C LEU A 547 -4.47 10.52 24.45
N ASP A 548 -3.70 11.05 23.48
CA ASP A 548 -3.22 12.43 23.46
C ASP A 548 -4.32 13.41 23.02
N SER A 549 -4.17 14.69 23.39
CA SER A 549 -5.14 15.74 23.04
C SER A 549 -5.31 15.87 21.52
N ASP A 550 -6.54 16.07 21.04
CA ASP A 550 -6.91 16.21 19.61
C ASP A 550 -6.24 17.37 18.86
N LYS A 551 -5.34 18.11 19.52
CA LYS A 551 -4.67 19.30 19.04
C LYS A 551 -4.00 19.09 17.68
N GLU A 552 -3.50 17.89 17.41
CA GLU A 552 -2.87 17.53 16.12
C GLU A 552 -3.88 17.46 14.97
N TRP A 553 -5.09 16.99 15.25
CA TRP A 553 -6.19 16.94 14.28
C TRP A 553 -6.74 18.33 14.02
N HIS A 554 -6.83 19.16 15.07
CA HIS A 554 -7.19 20.56 14.92
C HIS A 554 -6.14 21.32 14.09
N LEU A 555 -4.84 21.09 14.32
CA LEU A 555 -3.77 21.69 13.52
C LEU A 555 -3.81 21.22 12.07
N ALA A 556 -4.03 19.93 11.81
CA ALA A 556 -4.10 19.39 10.46
C ALA A 556 -5.27 19.97 9.64
N LEU A 557 -6.45 20.13 10.24
CA LEU A 557 -7.61 20.75 9.60
C LEU A 557 -7.42 22.26 9.43
N SER A 558 -6.87 22.95 10.43
CA SER A 558 -6.53 24.38 10.35
C SER A 558 -5.54 24.66 9.23
N ASP A 559 -4.44 23.90 9.14
CA ASP A 559 -3.42 24.07 8.10
C ASP A 559 -4.00 23.76 6.72
N ALA A 560 -4.79 22.70 6.59
CA ALA A 560 -5.43 22.35 5.34
C ALA A 560 -6.42 23.44 4.87
N SER A 561 -7.10 24.10 5.81
CA SER A 561 -8.08 25.15 5.49
C SER A 561 -7.47 26.34 4.74
N ALA A 562 -6.17 26.59 4.91
CA ALA A 562 -5.47 27.67 4.22
C ALA A 562 -5.26 27.41 2.71
N TYR A 563 -5.40 26.17 2.23
CA TYR A 563 -5.08 25.83 0.84
C TYR A 563 -6.00 24.78 0.17
N ALA A 564 -6.89 24.11 0.91
CA ALA A 564 -7.79 23.08 0.39
C ALA A 564 -9.21 23.63 0.20
N THR A 565 -9.97 23.05 -0.75
CA THR A 565 -11.38 23.42 -0.95
C THR A 565 -12.28 22.71 0.07
N ALA A 566 -13.47 23.27 0.35
CA ALA A 566 -14.42 22.67 1.30
C ALA A 566 -14.74 21.17 1.06
N PRO A 567 -14.90 20.67 -0.18
CA PRO A 567 -15.02 19.23 -0.43
C PRO A 567 -13.80 18.41 0.04
N GLN A 568 -12.59 18.92 -0.19
CA GLN A 568 -11.35 18.26 0.22
C GLN A 568 -11.16 18.28 1.73
N LEU A 569 -11.61 19.36 2.38
CA LEU A 569 -11.60 19.45 3.84
C LEU A 569 -12.61 18.50 4.47
N ARG A 570 -13.81 18.32 3.88
CA ARG A 570 -14.78 17.31 4.33
C ARG A 570 -14.24 15.90 4.19
N GLU A 571 -13.55 15.60 3.08
CA GLU A 571 -12.88 14.32 2.89
C GLU A 571 -11.80 14.09 3.95
N LEU A 572 -10.97 15.10 4.24
CA LEU A 572 -9.97 15.04 5.31
C LEU A 572 -10.60 14.89 6.70
N PHE A 573 -11.68 15.60 6.99
CA PHE A 573 -12.41 15.52 8.26
C PHE A 573 -12.98 14.12 8.50
N VAL A 574 -13.70 13.57 7.52
CA VAL A 574 -14.22 12.20 7.59
C VAL A 574 -13.08 11.21 7.74
N THR A 575 -11.98 11.42 7.00
CA THR A 575 -10.77 10.58 7.10
C THR A 575 -10.19 10.62 8.52
N ILE A 576 -10.07 11.80 9.15
CA ILE A 576 -9.60 11.95 10.51
C ILE A 576 -10.54 11.23 11.50
N LEU A 577 -11.85 11.39 11.36
CA LEU A 577 -12.82 10.69 12.21
C LEU A 577 -12.75 9.16 12.07
N VAL A 578 -12.57 8.68 10.84
CA VAL A 578 -12.56 7.25 10.53
C VAL A 578 -11.23 6.61 10.93
N PHE A 579 -10.11 7.31 10.76
CA PHE A 579 -8.77 6.72 10.79
C PHE A 579 -7.83 7.28 11.89
N CYS A 580 -8.16 8.38 12.58
CA CYS A 580 -7.21 9.10 13.43
C CYS A 580 -7.56 9.19 14.93
N GLU A 581 -8.47 8.39 15.47
CA GLU A 581 -8.73 8.35 16.93
C GLU A 581 -8.89 9.73 17.58
N VAL A 582 -9.86 10.50 17.07
CA VAL A 582 -10.25 11.78 17.67
C VAL A 582 -10.91 11.50 19.03
N GLY A 583 -10.30 12.00 20.11
CA GLY A 583 -10.80 11.92 21.48
C GLY A 583 -12.15 12.60 21.67
N ASN A 584 -12.37 13.74 21.01
CA ASN A 584 -13.60 14.53 21.01
C ASN A 584 -14.01 14.96 19.57
N PRO A 585 -14.65 14.05 18.80
CA PRO A 585 -15.15 14.32 17.46
C PRO A 585 -16.08 15.52 17.36
N SER A 586 -16.92 15.74 18.38
CA SER A 586 -17.85 16.87 18.43
C SER A 586 -17.10 18.19 18.48
N LYS A 587 -16.09 18.31 19.35
CA LYS A 587 -15.25 19.52 19.42
C LYS A 587 -14.48 19.74 18.12
N LEU A 588 -13.98 18.67 17.49
CA LEU A 588 -13.31 18.76 16.19
C LEU A 588 -14.26 19.26 15.08
N TRP A 589 -15.52 18.85 15.10
CA TRP A 589 -16.54 19.40 14.19
C TRP A 589 -16.82 20.87 14.49
N ASP A 590 -17.10 21.20 15.75
CA ASP A 590 -17.49 22.55 16.19
C ASP A 590 -16.44 23.60 15.83
N ASP A 591 -15.16 23.26 15.93
CA ASP A 591 -14.05 24.17 15.65
C ASP A 591 -13.78 24.36 14.14
N HIS A 592 -14.24 23.44 13.26
CA HIS A 592 -13.83 23.41 11.84
C HIS A 592 -14.97 23.44 10.81
N TRP A 593 -16.23 23.25 11.21
CA TRP A 593 -17.35 23.10 10.27
C TRP A 593 -17.55 24.28 9.31
N ILE A 594 -17.18 25.50 9.71
CA ILE A 594 -17.27 26.69 8.85
C ILE A 594 -16.45 26.49 7.58
N ALA A 595 -15.17 26.14 7.71
CA ALA A 595 -14.29 25.86 6.57
C ALA A 595 -14.76 24.61 5.77
N LEU A 596 -15.38 23.65 6.45
CA LEU A 596 -15.99 22.47 5.82
C LEU A 596 -17.27 22.80 5.03
N SER A 597 -17.86 23.98 5.17
CA SER A 597 -19.16 24.33 4.60
C SER A 597 -19.13 25.53 3.63
N ASP A 598 -17.94 26.08 3.35
CA ASP A 598 -17.73 27.29 2.55
C ASP A 598 -18.35 27.23 1.13
N ASP A 599 -18.48 26.04 0.54
CA ASP A 599 -19.09 25.84 -0.78
C ASP A 599 -20.61 25.57 -0.74
N MET A 600 -21.21 25.33 0.42
CA MET A 600 -22.59 24.85 0.53
C MET A 600 -23.60 25.91 0.10
N GLU A 601 -23.39 27.18 0.47
CA GLU A 601 -24.30 28.26 0.08
C GLU A 601 -24.30 28.47 -1.44
N TYR A 602 -23.12 28.48 -2.06
CA TYR A 602 -22.98 28.56 -3.52
C TYR A 602 -23.63 27.36 -4.22
N ALA A 603 -23.42 26.14 -3.69
CA ALA A 603 -24.04 24.93 -4.22
C ALA A 603 -25.58 24.99 -4.13
N GLN A 604 -26.11 25.49 -3.02
CA GLN A 604 -27.55 25.65 -2.79
C GLN A 604 -28.15 26.66 -3.77
N ARG A 605 -27.52 27.84 -3.92
CA ARG A 605 -27.92 28.91 -4.86
C ARG A 605 -27.96 28.41 -6.31
N LYS A 606 -26.92 27.68 -6.71
CA LYS A 606 -26.86 27.04 -8.03
C LYS A 606 -27.97 26.01 -8.26
N LEU A 607 -28.33 25.24 -7.23
CA LEU A 607 -29.40 24.24 -7.29
C LEU A 607 -30.80 24.85 -7.45
N ILE A 608 -31.02 26.01 -6.82
CA ILE A 608 -32.31 26.73 -6.86
C ILE A 608 -32.38 27.82 -7.94
N GLY A 609 -31.35 27.93 -8.79
CA GLY A 609 -31.32 28.87 -9.91
C GLY A 609 -31.20 30.34 -9.49
N LEU A 610 -30.68 30.60 -8.28
CA LEU A 610 -30.36 31.94 -7.81
C LEU A 610 -28.86 32.22 -8.04
N PRO A 611 -28.48 33.42 -8.50
CA PRO A 611 -27.07 33.76 -8.77
C PRO A 611 -26.16 33.73 -7.53
#